data_AF-A0A9W5LF41-F1
#
_entry.id   AF-A0A9W5LF41-F1
#
_cell.length_a   1.000
_cell.length_b   1.000
_cell.length_c   1.000
_cell.angle_alpha   90.00
_cell.angle_beta   90.00
_cell.angle_gamma   90.00
#
_symmetry.space_group_name_H-M   'P 1'
#
loop_
_entity.id
_entity.type
_entity.pdbx_description
1 polymer ?
#
loop_
_entity_poly.entity_id
_entity_poly.type
_entity_poly.pdbx_seq_one_letter_code
_entity_poly.pdbx_strand_id
1 'polypeptide(L)' 'MYWIEWIEDEEKKSIVEEGWIELAARLEDLYQIRFEYVEWKRL' A
#
# COMPACT_ATOMS: atom_id res chain seq x y z
N MET A 1 3.70 -13.71 4.79
CA MET A 1 2.63 -13.53 3.80
C MET A 1 1.60 -12.59 4.37
N TYR A 2 1.38 -11.47 3.70
CA TYR A 2 0.50 -10.38 4.08
C TYR A 2 -0.45 -10.10 2.93
N TRP A 3 -1.71 -9.81 3.24
CA TRP A 3 -2.75 -9.52 2.25
C TRP A 3 -3.46 -8.24 2.67
N ILE A 4 -3.56 -7.30 1.73
CA ILE A 4 -4.32 -6.06 1.89
C ILE A 4 -5.34 -5.96 0.76
N GLU A 5 -6.55 -5.53 1.10
CA GLU A 5 -7.65 -5.28 0.16
C GLU A 5 -8.17 -3.85 0.35
N TRP A 6 -8.57 -3.21 -0.75
CA TRP A 6 -9.20 -1.90 -0.71
C TRP A 6 -10.17 -1.73 -1.89
N ILE A 7 -10.94 -0.65 -1.86
CA ILE A 7 -11.83 -0.25 -2.96
C ILE A 7 -11.24 1.01 -3.62
N GLU A 8 -11.19 0.97 -4.94
CA GLU A 8 -10.75 2.06 -5.82
C GLU A 8 -11.64 2.06 -7.05
N ASP A 9 -12.22 3.21 -7.40
CA ASP A 9 -13.15 3.36 -8.53
C ASP A 9 -14.29 2.32 -8.54
N GLU A 10 -14.88 2.07 -7.36
CA GLU A 10 -15.92 1.05 -7.14
C GLU A 10 -15.48 -0.41 -7.37
N GLU A 11 -14.21 -0.63 -7.73
CA GLU A 11 -13.61 -1.95 -7.88
C GLU A 11 -12.83 -2.38 -6.64
N LYS A 12 -12.89 -3.67 -6.31
CA LYS A 12 -12.03 -4.27 -5.28
C LYS A 12 -10.64 -4.52 -5.86
N LYS A 13 -9.61 -4.04 -5.16
CA LYS A 13 -8.21 -4.29 -5.46
C LYS A 13 -7.57 -5.02 -4.28
N SER A 14 -6.49 -5.76 -4.54
CA SER A 14 -5.73 -6.45 -3.50
C SER A 14 -4.25 -6.55 -3.86
N ILE A 15 -3.40 -6.62 -2.83
CA ILE A 15 -2.00 -7.05 -2.95
C ILE A 15 -1.71 -8.19 -1.97
N VAL A 16 -0.80 -9.07 -2.36
CA VAL A 16 -0.26 -10.12 -1.51
C VAL A 16 1.26 -10.08 -1.59
N GLU A 17 1.91 -10.04 -0.43
CA GLU A 17 3.38 -10.00 -0.34
C GLU A 17 3.88 -11.01 0.69
N GLU A 18 5.02 -11.64 0.41
CA GLU A 18 5.55 -12.68 1.29
C GLU A 18 6.20 -12.10 2.55
N GLY A 19 6.86 -10.96 2.42
CA GLY A 19 7.58 -10.28 3.49
C GLY A 19 7.02 -8.90 3.83
N TRP A 20 7.34 -8.46 5.04
CA TRP A 20 6.88 -7.17 5.57
C TRP A 20 7.54 -5.98 4.88
N ILE A 21 8.79 -6.14 4.43
CA ILE A 21 9.56 -5.08 3.77
C ILE A 21 8.96 -4.79 2.39
N GLU A 22 8.65 -5.84 1.65
CA GLU A 22 8.02 -5.81 0.32
C GLU A 22 6.62 -5.18 0.42
N LEU A 23 5.84 -5.59 1.41
CA LEU A 23 4.53 -4.99 1.69
C LEU A 23 4.62 -3.50 2.00
N ALA A 24 5.56 -3.10 2.86
CA ALA A 24 5.72 -1.70 3.26
C ALA A 24 6.11 -0.81 2.06
N ALA A 25 7.01 -1.27 1.19
CA ALA A 25 7.37 -0.56 -0.03
C ALA A 25 6.17 -0.43 -0.98
N ARG A 26 5.40 -1.50 -1.17
CA ARG A 26 4.23 -1.49 -2.05
C ARG A 26 3.13 -0.57 -1.54
N LEU A 27 2.94 -0.53 -0.22
CA LEU A 27 2.04 0.41 0.42
C LEU A 27 2.51 1.85 0.22
N GLU A 28 3.79 2.14 0.43
CA GLU A 28 4.34 3.48 0.22
C GLU A 28 4.08 3.97 -1.22
N ASP A 29 4.31 3.14 -2.24
CA ASP A 29 3.98 3.45 -3.63
C ASP A 29 2.48 3.74 -3.82
N LEU A 30 1.60 2.86 -3.30
CA LEU A 30 0.15 3.02 -3.39
C LEU A 30 -0.33 4.33 -2.74
N TYR A 31 0.24 4.68 -1.58
CA TYR A 31 -0.09 5.89 -0.86
C TYR A 31 0.48 7.15 -1.56
N GLN A 32 1.68 7.10 -2.11
CA GLN A 32 2.25 8.21 -2.89
C GLN A 32 1.45 8.50 -4.17
N ILE A 33 0.94 7.46 -4.85
CA ILE A 33 0.08 7.65 -6.02
C ILE A 33 -1.24 8.32 -5.63
N ARG A 34 -1.78 7.98 -4.45
CA ARG A 34 -3.12 8.41 -4.02
C ARG A 34 -3.16 9.75 -3.30
N PHE A 35 -2.05 10.16 -2.71
CA PHE A 35 -1.92 11.42 -1.98
C PHE A 35 -0.70 12.15 -2.53
N GLU A 36 -0.89 13.34 -3.11
CA GLU A 36 0.15 14.12 -3.81
C GLU A 36 1.44 14.35 -2.98
N TYR A 37 1.42 14.11 -1.67
CA TYR A 37 2.61 14.03 -0.82
C TYR A 37 2.30 13.35 0.52
N VAL A 38 2.86 12.16 0.80
CA VAL A 38 2.80 11.51 2.13
C VAL A 38 4.22 11.31 2.66
N GLU A 39 4.53 11.99 3.76
CA GLU A 39 5.81 11.85 4.46
C GLU A 39 5.67 10.80 5.57
N TRP A 40 6.27 9.62 5.37
CA TRP A 40 6.29 8.57 6.39
C TRP A 40 7.35 8.85 7.44
N LYS A 41 6.93 9.29 8.63
CA LYS A 41 7.83 9.41 9.79
C LYS A 41 7.91 8.07 10.50
N ARG A 42 9.10 7.44 10.50
CA ARG A 42 9.42 6.35 11.42
C ARG A 42 9.50 6.94 12.83
N LEU A 43 8.66 6.44 13.74
CA LEU A 43 8.83 6.58 15.19
C LEU A 43 9.92 5.61 15.67
#